data_AF-A0A1Y4CE48-F1
#
_entry.id   AF-A0A1Y4CE48-F1
#
_cell.length_a   1.000
_cell.length_b   1.000
_cell.length_c   1.000
_cell.angle_alpha   90.00
_cell.angle_beta   90.00
_cell.angle_gamma   90.00
#
_symmetry.space_group_name_H-M   'P 1'
#
loop_
_entity.id
_entity.type
_entity.pdbx_description
1 polymer ?
#
loop_
_entity_poly.entity_id
_entity_poly.type
_entity_poly.pdbx_seq_one_letter_code
_entity_poly.pdbx_strand_id
1 'polypeptide(L)'
;MQEDFSPWGQIQYSETLIPGMELVTTARHGGIQVTREAAMLLSPAARKCGFREGGYLWFEEDCQEPVVLRELMDKKLWSPPSHVKDPDAFERDIDRNIQQYNPAYWQARERARSRPPRKPARSGPGR
;
A
#
# COMPACT_ATOMS: atom_id res chain seq x y z
N MET A 1 1.28 3.07 21.90
CA MET A 1 0.82 4.47 21.78
C MET A 1 0.60 4.70 20.31
N GLN A 2 -0.57 5.22 19.94
CA GLN A 2 -0.76 5.75 18.59
C GLN A 2 0.07 7.04 18.55
N GLU A 3 0.91 7.20 17.53
CA GLU A 3 1.72 8.41 17.40
C GLU A 3 0.79 9.60 17.10
N ASP A 4 0.92 10.71 17.84
CA ASP A 4 0.07 11.89 17.63
C ASP A 4 0.49 12.70 16.38
N PHE A 5 1.63 12.36 15.77
CA PHE A 5 2.25 13.09 14.67
C PHE A 5 2.62 12.20 13.49
N SER A 6 2.37 12.72 12.30
CA SER A 6 2.84 12.22 11.01
C SER A 6 3.91 13.15 10.43
N PRO A 7 4.59 12.78 9.34
CA PRO A 7 5.49 13.68 8.60
C PRO A 7 4.82 14.98 8.13
N TRP A 8 3.49 14.99 8.02
CA TRP A 8 2.71 16.15 7.59
C TRP A 8 2.07 16.93 8.76
N GLY A 9 2.46 16.62 10.00
CA GLY A 9 1.97 17.29 11.21
C GLY A 9 1.02 16.43 12.03
N GLN A 10 0.28 17.08 12.92
CA GLN A 10 -0.60 16.43 13.89
C GLN A 10 -1.70 15.64 13.17
N ILE A 11 -1.86 14.38 13.58
CA ILE A 11 -2.91 13.50 13.07
C ILE A 11 -4.25 13.97 13.66
N GLN A 12 -5.22 14.23 12.80
CA GLN A 12 -6.59 14.62 13.17
C GLN A 12 -7.54 13.43 13.13
N TYR A 13 -7.31 12.51 12.19
CA TYR A 13 -8.10 11.30 12.03
C TYR A 13 -7.19 10.14 11.59
N SER A 14 -7.52 8.93 12.05
CA SER A 14 -6.91 7.71 11.53
C SER A 14 -7.96 6.62 11.39
N GLU A 15 -7.81 5.80 10.35
CA GLU A 15 -8.61 4.62 10.08
C GLU A 15 -7.70 3.42 9.82
N THR A 16 -7.95 2.33 10.56
CA THR A 16 -7.20 1.09 10.38
C THR A 16 -7.66 0.38 9.10
N LEU A 17 -6.74 0.23 8.15
CA LEU A 17 -6.98 -0.58 6.95
C LEU A 17 -6.82 -2.07 7.28
N ILE A 18 -5.69 -2.42 7.90
CA ILE A 18 -5.37 -3.73 8.49
C ILE A 18 -4.42 -3.52 9.68
N PRO A 19 -4.22 -4.50 10.58
CA PRO A 19 -3.26 -4.35 11.68
C PRO A 19 -1.86 -3.93 11.19
N GLY A 20 -1.42 -2.74 11.61
CA GLY A 20 -0.13 -2.15 11.25
C GLY A 20 -0.12 -1.31 9.97
N MET A 21 -1.29 -1.06 9.35
CA MET A 21 -1.47 -0.10 8.26
C MET A 21 -2.66 0.80 8.55
N GLU A 22 -2.39 2.08 8.78
CA GLU A 22 -3.39 3.08 9.14
C GLU A 22 -3.44 4.15 8.05
N LEU A 23 -4.65 4.46 7.55
CA LEU A 23 -4.90 5.69 6.80
C LEU A 23 -4.91 6.84 7.81
N VAL A 24 -4.12 7.88 7.57
CA VAL A 24 -4.02 9.04 8.45
C VAL A 24 -4.37 10.32 7.70
N THR A 25 -5.04 11.23 8.38
CA THR A 25 -5.37 12.56 7.86
C THR A 25 -4.92 13.63 8.85
N THR A 26 -4.29 14.66 8.32
CA THR A 26 -3.89 15.89 9.02
C THR A 26 -4.65 17.08 8.43
N ALA A 27 -4.40 18.29 8.95
CA ALA A 27 -5.13 19.49 8.55
C ALA A 27 -5.05 19.85 7.06
N ARG A 28 -4.04 19.36 6.32
CA ARG A 28 -3.83 19.69 4.91
C ARG A 28 -3.38 18.51 4.04
N HIS A 29 -3.12 17.36 4.65
CA HIS A 29 -2.50 16.23 3.98
C HIS A 29 -2.96 14.94 4.62
N GLY A 30 -2.73 13.82 3.96
CA GLY A 30 -2.76 12.52 4.59
C GLY A 30 -1.75 11.57 4.00
N GLY A 31 -1.97 10.32 4.34
CA GLY A 31 -1.29 9.19 3.74
C GLY A 31 -1.51 7.92 4.53
N ILE A 32 -0.77 6.87 4.18
CA ILE A 32 -0.78 5.62 4.93
C ILE A 32 0.49 5.47 5.76
N GLN A 33 0.31 5.26 7.06
CA GLN A 33 1.34 4.81 7.97
C GLN A 33 1.45 3.29 7.92
N VAL A 34 2.66 2.77 7.74
CA VAL A 34 2.92 1.32 7.74
C VAL A 34 4.01 0.98 8.76
N THR A 35 3.71 0.05 9.67
CA THR A 35 4.71 -0.47 10.62
C THR A 35 5.78 -1.27 9.89
N ARG A 36 6.94 -1.44 10.55
CA ARG A 36 8.06 -2.20 9.97
C ARG A 36 7.67 -3.63 9.62
N GLU A 37 6.86 -4.27 10.46
CA GLU A 37 6.38 -5.63 10.30
C GLU A 37 5.34 -5.70 9.18
N ALA A 38 4.35 -4.80 9.18
CA ALA A 38 3.30 -4.78 8.16
C ALA A 38 3.86 -4.47 6.77
N ALA A 39 4.96 -3.70 6.66
CA ALA A 39 5.63 -3.44 5.39
C ALA A 39 6.04 -4.73 4.67
N MET A 40 6.25 -5.84 5.37
CA MET A 40 6.57 -7.14 4.75
C MET A 40 5.41 -7.73 3.93
N LEU A 41 4.17 -7.28 4.15
CA LEU A 41 3.01 -7.64 3.33
C LEU A 41 3.00 -6.94 1.97
N LEU A 42 3.77 -5.85 1.83
CA LEU A 42 3.89 -5.10 0.59
C LEU A 42 4.98 -5.68 -0.30
N SER A 43 4.74 -5.68 -1.62
CA SER A 43 5.77 -6.09 -2.58
C SER A 43 7.04 -5.23 -2.43
N PRO A 44 8.21 -5.76 -2.82
CA PRO A 44 9.45 -4.98 -2.84
C PRO A 44 9.34 -3.70 -3.71
N ALA A 45 8.49 -3.70 -4.73
CA ALA A 45 8.25 -2.54 -5.56
C ALA A 45 7.39 -1.50 -4.83
N ALA A 46 6.32 -1.92 -4.16
CA ALA A 46 5.49 -1.03 -3.35
C ALA A 46 6.29 -0.36 -2.23
N ARG A 47 7.10 -1.11 -1.49
CA ARG A 47 7.94 -0.55 -0.41
C ARG A 47 8.94 0.51 -0.85
N LYS A 48 9.33 0.54 -2.13
CA LYS A 48 10.22 1.57 -2.68
C LYS A 48 9.51 2.89 -3.00
N CYS A 49 8.18 2.88 -3.03
CA CYS A 49 7.39 4.07 -3.34
C CYS A 49 7.33 5.00 -2.11
N GLY A 50 7.21 4.44 -0.91
CA GLY A 50 7.15 5.22 0.33
C GLY A 50 8.52 5.66 0.87
N PHE A 51 8.50 6.44 1.95
CA PHE A 51 9.68 6.97 2.65
C PHE A 51 9.65 6.63 4.15
N ARG A 52 10.82 6.61 4.80
CA ARG A 52 10.94 6.21 6.21
C ARG A 52 11.11 7.41 7.12
N GLU A 53 10.29 7.47 8.16
CA GLU A 53 10.37 8.50 9.20
C GLU A 53 9.72 8.00 10.50
N GLY A 54 10.31 8.34 11.65
CA GLY A 54 9.76 7.96 12.96
C GLY A 54 9.64 6.46 13.22
N GLY A 55 10.38 5.61 12.49
CA GLY A 55 10.28 4.15 12.59
C GLY A 55 9.22 3.50 11.69
N TYR A 56 8.44 4.31 10.97
CA TYR A 56 7.39 3.86 10.05
C TYR A 56 7.83 4.00 8.59
N LEU A 57 7.09 3.35 7.69
CA LEU A 57 7.12 3.59 6.27
C LEU A 57 5.84 4.35 5.89
N TRP A 58 5.99 5.52 5.31
CA TRP A 58 4.91 6.44 4.98
C TRP A 58 4.66 6.48 3.47
N PHE A 59 3.40 6.63 3.11
CA PHE A 59 2.94 6.76 1.73
C PHE A 59 2.01 7.96 1.66
N GLU A 60 2.43 9.02 0.97
CA GLU A 60 1.67 10.26 0.80
C GLU A 60 0.36 10.07 -0.01
N GLU A 61 -0.72 10.72 0.43
CA GLU A 61 -2.11 10.57 -0.08
C GLU A 61 -2.26 10.75 -1.60
N ASP A 62 -1.60 11.74 -2.20
CA ASP A 62 -1.81 12.14 -3.59
C ASP A 62 -1.00 11.33 -4.60
N CYS A 63 0.09 10.68 -4.16
CA CYS A 63 0.94 9.91 -5.06
C CYS A 63 1.19 8.48 -4.63
N GLN A 64 1.48 8.21 -3.36
CA GLN A 64 2.02 6.93 -2.90
C GLN A 64 0.98 6.05 -2.21
N GLU A 65 0.01 6.63 -1.51
CA GLU A 65 -1.06 5.92 -0.81
C GLU A 65 -1.80 4.91 -1.70
N PRO A 66 -2.18 5.26 -2.96
CA PRO A 66 -2.88 4.34 -3.85
C PRO A 66 -2.11 3.03 -4.09
N VAL A 67 -0.77 3.04 -4.01
CA VAL A 67 0.08 1.84 -4.12
C VAL A 67 -0.26 0.83 -3.03
N VAL A 68 -0.44 1.28 -1.78
CA VAL A 68 -0.75 0.41 -0.65
C VAL A 68 -2.18 -0.13 -0.78
N LEU A 69 -3.15 0.74 -1.09
CA LEU A 69 -4.54 0.33 -1.29
C LEU A 69 -4.63 -0.75 -2.38
N ARG A 70 -3.93 -0.57 -3.50
CA ARG A 70 -3.87 -1.55 -4.59
C ARG A 70 -3.27 -2.89 -4.15
N GLU A 71 -2.17 -2.89 -3.40
CA GLU A 71 -1.54 -4.10 -2.88
C GLU A 71 -2.44 -4.87 -1.90
N LEU A 72 -3.26 -4.16 -1.10
CA LEU A 72 -4.20 -4.78 -0.18
C LEU A 72 -5.41 -5.37 -0.91
N MET A 73 -5.97 -4.64 -1.88
CA MET A 73 -7.07 -5.13 -2.72
C MET A 73 -6.65 -6.35 -3.55
N ASP A 74 -5.47 -6.34 -4.16
CA ASP A 74 -4.94 -7.48 -4.92
C ASP A 74 -4.78 -8.74 -4.07
N LYS A 75 -4.47 -8.57 -2.78
CA LYS A 75 -4.35 -9.67 -1.81
C LYS A 75 -5.67 -9.99 -1.10
N LYS A 76 -6.75 -9.27 -1.41
CA LYS A 76 -8.06 -9.39 -0.75
C LYS A 76 -7.99 -9.20 0.77
N LEU A 77 -7.07 -8.36 1.23
CA LEU A 77 -6.89 -8.01 2.65
C LEU A 77 -7.72 -6.79 3.05
N TRP A 78 -8.12 -5.99 2.07
CA TRP A 78 -8.95 -4.80 2.26
C TRP A 78 -9.84 -4.62 1.04
N SER A 79 -10.95 -3.91 1.22
CA SER A 79 -11.90 -3.58 0.16
C SER A 79 -12.44 -2.17 0.41
N PRO A 80 -12.86 -1.44 -0.65
CA PRO A 80 -13.43 -0.11 -0.49
C PRO A 80 -14.58 -0.11 0.54
N PRO A 81 -14.70 0.94 1.37
CA PRO A 81 -15.78 1.04 2.35
C PRO A 81 -17.17 0.93 1.69
N SER A 82 -18.14 0.39 2.41
CA SER A 82 -19.50 0.13 1.89
C SER A 82 -20.26 1.37 1.41
N HIS A 83 -19.83 2.57 1.82
CA HIS A 83 -20.42 3.84 1.37
C HIS A 83 -19.92 4.28 -0.02
N VAL A 84 -18.87 3.63 -0.56
CA VAL A 84 -18.39 3.85 -1.92
C VAL A 84 -19.42 3.29 -2.91
N LYS A 85 -20.08 4.18 -3.65
CA LYS A 85 -21.20 3.83 -4.55
C LYS A 85 -20.78 3.04 -5.79
N ASP A 86 -19.57 3.28 -6.28
CA ASP A 86 -19.00 2.63 -7.46
C ASP A 86 -17.57 2.16 -7.13
N PRO A 87 -17.43 0.93 -6.58
CA PRO A 87 -16.13 0.34 -6.27
C PRO A 87 -15.24 0.21 -7.51
N ASP A 88 -15.82 -0.04 -8.69
CA ASP A 88 -15.04 -0.19 -9.91
C ASP A 88 -14.46 1.16 -10.36
N ALA A 89 -15.20 2.25 -10.21
CA ALA A 89 -14.66 3.60 -10.44
C ALA A 89 -13.55 3.94 -9.45
N PHE A 90 -13.74 3.61 -8.18
CA PHE A 90 -12.73 3.80 -7.14
C PHE A 90 -11.43 3.05 -7.48
N GLU A 91 -11.52 1.78 -7.88
CA GLU A 91 -10.35 1.00 -8.30
C GLU A 91 -9.68 1.58 -9.56
N ARG A 92 -10.46 2.05 -10.54
CA ARG A 92 -9.91 2.70 -11.75
C ARG A 92 -9.17 4.00 -11.43
N ASP A 93 -9.65 4.77 -10.46
CA ASP A 93 -9.00 6.03 -10.07
C ASP A 93 -7.69 5.78 -9.32
N ILE A 94 -7.65 4.76 -8.46
CA ILE A 94 -6.41 4.25 -7.87
C ILE A 94 -5.42 3.84 -8.97
N ASP A 95 -5.85 3.02 -9.93
CA ASP A 95 -4.98 2.55 -11.00
C ASP A 95 -4.44 3.71 -11.86
N ARG A 96 -5.28 4.71 -12.14
CA ARG A 96 -4.91 5.92 -12.89
C ARG A 96 -3.87 6.76 -12.15
N ASN A 97 -4.08 7.00 -10.85
CA ASN A 97 -3.15 7.74 -10.01
C ASN A 97 -1.78 7.04 -9.98
N ILE A 98 -1.78 5.72 -9.76
CA ILE A 98 -0.54 4.92 -9.74
C ILE A 98 0.19 4.99 -11.08
N GLN A 99 -0.52 4.91 -12.21
CA GLN A 99 0.09 5.02 -13.53
C GLN A 99 0.75 6.38 -13.76
N GLN A 100 0.16 7.44 -13.22
CA GLN A 100 0.68 8.81 -13.32
C GLN A 100 1.91 9.03 -12.43
N TYR A 101 1.83 8.66 -11.15
CA TYR A 101 2.85 9.03 -10.15
C TYR A 101 3.83 7.93 -9.78
N ASN A 102 3.44 6.66 -9.93
CA ASN A 102 4.26 5.49 -9.60
C ASN A 102 4.36 4.47 -10.77
N PRO A 103 4.72 4.91 -12.00
CA PRO A 103 4.72 4.05 -13.18
C PRO A 103 5.68 2.87 -13.08
N ALA A 104 6.80 3.02 -12.37
CA ALA A 104 7.76 1.93 -12.15
C ALA A 104 7.15 0.80 -11.30
N TYR A 105 6.37 1.15 -10.27
CA TYR A 105 5.64 0.17 -9.48
C TYR A 105 4.52 -0.47 -10.31
N TRP A 106 3.76 0.32 -11.08
CA TRP A 106 2.72 -0.22 -11.97
C TRP A 106 3.26 -1.31 -12.90
N GLN A 107 4.38 -1.05 -13.57
CA GLN A 107 5.03 -2.01 -14.44
C GLN A 107 5.49 -3.27 -13.69
N ALA A 108 6.04 -3.11 -12.48
CA ALA A 108 6.46 -4.24 -11.66
C ALA A 108 5.27 -5.12 -11.23
N ARG A 109 4.13 -4.49 -10.88
CA ARG A 109 2.89 -5.17 -10.54
C ARG A 109 2.36 -5.98 -11.72
N GLU A 110 2.23 -5.37 -12.90
CA GLU A 110 1.71 -6.06 -14.10
C GLU A 110 2.61 -7.24 -14.52
N ARG A 111 3.93 -7.09 -14.38
CA ARG A 111 4.88 -8.21 -14.56
C ARG A 111 4.70 -9.33 -13.54
N ALA A 112 4.39 -9.00 -12.29
CA ALA A 112 4.15 -10.00 -11.26
C ALA A 112 2.85 -10.78 -11.51
N ARG A 113 1.79 -10.10 -11.98
CA ARG A 113 0.49 -10.70 -12.31
C ARG A 113 0.53 -11.59 -13.55
N SER A 114 1.32 -11.21 -14.55
CA SER A 114 1.50 -12.00 -15.78
C SER A 114 2.43 -13.22 -15.59
N ARG A 115 3.16 -13.30 -14.47
CA ARG A 115 4.08 -14.40 -14.22
C ARG A 115 3.31 -15.64 -13.74
N PRO A 116 3.48 -16.82 -14.37
CA PRO A 116 2.87 -18.04 -13.86
C PRO A 116 3.38 -18.34 -12.45
N PRO A 117 2.56 -18.99 -11.58
CA PRO A 117 2.97 -19.34 -10.23
C PRO A 117 4.26 -20.16 -10.28
N ARG A 118 5.27 -19.75 -9.49
CA ARG A 118 6.53 -20.50 -9.41
C ARG A 118 6.20 -21.91 -8.92
N LYS A 119 6.52 -22.93 -9.74
CA LYS A 119 6.53 -24.32 -9.26
C LYS A 119 7.47 -24.38 -8.07
N PRO A 120 7.08 -25.03 -6.95
CA PRO A 120 7.98 -25.20 -5.82
C PRO A 120 9.27 -25.86 -6.32
N ALA A 121 10.41 -25.32 -5.91
CA ALA A 121 11.70 -25.92 -6.20
C ALA A 121 11.67 -27.33 -5.63
N ARG A 122 11.78 -28.34 -6.50
CA ARG A 122 12.04 -29.71 -6.06
C ARG A 122 13.38 -29.69 -5.35
N SER A 123 13.37 -29.75 -4.03
CA SER A 123 14.51 -30.21 -3.25
C SER A 123 14.80 -31.63 -3.71
N GLY A 124 15.73 -31.77 -4.66
CA GLY A 124 16.29 -33.07 -5.00
C GLY A 124 16.97 -33.64 -3.75
N PRO A 125 16.87 -34.95 -3.48
CA PRO A 125 17.55 -35.54 -2.35
C PRO A 125 19.05 -35.36 -2.57
N GLY A 126 19.71 -34.69 -1.62
CA GLY A 126 21.16 -34.57 -1.60
C GLY A 126 21.78 -35.97 -1.63
N ARG A 127 22.76 -36.14 -2.51
CA ARG A 127 23.72 -37.23 -2.45
C ARG A 127 24.97 -36.75 -1.73
#